data_AF-A0A969VYD5-F1
#
_entry.id   AF-A0A969VYD5-F1
#
_cell.length_a   1.000
_cell.length_b   1.000
_cell.length_c   1.000
_cell.angle_alpha   90.00
_cell.angle_beta   90.00
_cell.angle_gamma   90.00
#
_symmetry.space_group_name_H-M   'P 1'
#
loop_
_entity.id
_entity.type
_entity.pdbx_description
1 polymer ?
#
loop_
_entity_poly.entity_id
_entity_poly.type
_entity_poly.pdbx_seq_one_letter_code
_entity_poly.pdbx_strand_id
1 'polypeptide(L)'
;MVAVEEAHPTLRGKRRIRVANRNDKVVVKATDWEACDEQYDKPLSHARRDKRPVSLGFESSRSLFSDRQWYVFSRAFAWIDDSDYPQTTKLLLRLAVSAILSSNNLLCGYARDYGRLSPLFSVRGYSVPPLTVELNMFHPGFGRGTLEAAMRRLANLQSSLVTRNRIAGKSTVGGPIDLPVSPTALNIVCASAEDPGPQGHLEASICVTDPPYFDYIAYSELSEFFRVWLPNPELGGVPLLPEETEDGETFSTRLAAVFKVTLTRLKTGTPIVFTYHSRHAEAWDAIGEALDDCQMVITALWPVVADPEMGHHSGEGNCEWDVVVVCRARTPSLVPTVPPTLEAWSQLAETHRLRINAADADSMESALRMARNRTYLLSDVQCERNQGLEQGNS
;
A
#
# COMPACT_ATOMS: atom_id res chain seq x y z
N MET A 1 -21.31 -16.12 24.83
CA MET A 1 -21.33 -17.61 24.86
C MET A 1 -20.07 -18.08 24.16
N VAL A 2 -19.17 -18.81 24.84
CA VAL A 2 -17.91 -19.27 24.22
C VAL A 2 -18.14 -20.62 23.56
N ALA A 3 -17.81 -20.73 22.28
CA ALA A 3 -17.88 -21.96 21.50
C ALA A 3 -16.48 -22.36 21.04
N VAL A 4 -16.22 -23.66 20.97
CA VAL A 4 -14.91 -24.22 20.60
C VAL A 4 -15.07 -24.97 19.28
N GLU A 5 -14.23 -24.62 18.30
CA GLU A 5 -14.07 -25.37 17.07
C GLU A 5 -13.07 -26.51 17.28
N GLU A 6 -13.46 -27.74 16.97
CA GLU A 6 -12.60 -28.92 17.08
C GLU A 6 -12.78 -29.85 15.87
N ALA A 7 -11.81 -30.75 15.66
CA ALA A 7 -11.93 -31.80 14.65
C ALA A 7 -13.14 -32.69 14.94
N HIS A 8 -13.89 -33.04 13.90
CA HIS A 8 -15.04 -33.92 14.03
C HIS A 8 -14.56 -35.32 14.41
N PRO A 9 -15.08 -35.92 15.50
CA PRO A 9 -14.52 -37.15 16.08
C PRO A 9 -14.59 -38.35 15.13
N THR A 10 -15.54 -38.34 14.19
CA THR A 10 -15.80 -39.44 13.25
C THR A 10 -15.63 -39.08 11.78
N LEU A 11 -15.45 -37.80 11.44
CA LEU A 11 -15.39 -37.34 10.04
C LEU A 11 -14.03 -36.69 9.78
N ARG A 12 -13.12 -37.48 9.21
CA ARG A 12 -11.76 -37.05 8.93
C ARG A 12 -11.76 -35.78 8.06
N GLY A 13 -11.09 -34.73 8.53
CA GLY A 13 -10.99 -33.45 7.83
C GLY A 13 -12.17 -32.49 8.02
N LYS A 14 -13.24 -32.89 8.72
CA LYS A 14 -14.34 -31.98 9.08
C LYS A 14 -14.16 -31.39 10.46
N ARG A 15 -14.70 -30.19 10.68
CA ARG A 15 -14.70 -29.50 11.99
C ARG A 15 -16.12 -29.41 12.55
N ARG A 16 -16.25 -29.30 13.86
CA ARG A 16 -17.53 -29.04 14.55
C ARG A 16 -17.36 -27.92 15.57
N ILE A 17 -18.43 -27.19 15.82
CA ILE A 17 -18.51 -26.18 16.88
C ILE A 17 -19.32 -26.79 18.04
N ARG A 18 -18.75 -26.79 19.24
CA ARG A 18 -19.43 -27.22 20.47
C ARG A 18 -19.40 -26.13 21.53
N VAL A 19 -20.33 -26.20 22.49
CA VAL A 19 -20.31 -25.34 23.68
C VAL A 19 -19.04 -25.63 24.50
N ALA A 20 -18.40 -24.58 25.01
CA ALA A 20 -17.21 -24.71 25.87
C ALA A 20 -17.54 -25.50 27.16
N ASN A 21 -16.78 -26.55 27.42
CA ASN A 21 -16.88 -27.38 28.61
C ASN A 21 -16.03 -26.79 29.77
N ARG A 22 -16.02 -27.47 30.92
CA ARG A 22 -15.28 -27.00 32.10
C ARG A 22 -13.77 -26.92 31.86
N ASN A 23 -13.19 -27.85 31.10
CA ASN A 23 -11.75 -27.86 30.80
C ASN A 23 -11.38 -26.69 29.89
N ASP A 24 -12.18 -26.40 28.86
CA ASP A 24 -11.94 -25.24 27.99
C ASP A 24 -12.01 -23.94 28.80
N LYS A 25 -12.98 -23.84 29.72
CA LYS A 25 -13.14 -22.67 30.60
C LYS A 25 -11.98 -22.54 31.60
N VAL A 26 -11.38 -23.64 32.05
CA VAL A 26 -10.19 -23.62 32.91
C VAL A 26 -8.98 -23.14 32.12
N VAL A 27 -8.78 -23.60 30.89
CA VAL A 27 -7.71 -23.08 30.01
C VAL A 27 -7.84 -21.58 29.77
N VAL A 28 -9.07 -21.07 29.66
CA VAL A 28 -9.34 -19.62 29.53
C VAL A 28 -9.11 -18.86 30.85
N LYS A 29 -9.46 -19.45 32.00
CA LYS A 29 -9.32 -18.84 33.34
C LYS A 29 -7.93 -18.95 33.97
N ALA A 30 -7.09 -19.90 33.54
CA ALA A 30 -5.86 -20.27 34.25
C ALA A 30 -4.68 -19.31 34.04
N THR A 31 -4.89 -18.15 33.43
CA THR A 31 -3.81 -17.21 33.20
C THR A 31 -4.29 -15.83 33.61
N ASP A 32 -3.77 -15.33 34.72
CA ASP A 32 -3.79 -13.91 35.03
C ASP A 32 -2.94 -13.24 33.94
N TRP A 33 -3.60 -12.82 32.86
CA TRP A 33 -2.99 -12.06 31.75
C TRP A 33 -2.65 -10.61 32.19
N GLU A 34 -2.58 -10.35 33.50
CA GLU A 34 -2.53 -9.01 34.11
C GLU A 34 -1.17 -8.32 33.94
N ALA A 35 -0.08 -9.07 33.76
CA ALA A 35 1.24 -8.51 33.48
C ALA A 35 1.42 -8.22 31.98
N CYS A 36 0.69 -7.25 31.47
CA CYS A 36 0.85 -6.75 30.09
C CYS A 36 1.62 -5.42 30.09
N ASP A 37 2.44 -5.24 29.07
CA ASP A 37 3.26 -4.05 28.93
C ASP A 37 2.42 -2.85 28.46
N GLU A 38 2.27 -1.85 29.33
CA GLU A 38 1.53 -0.61 29.05
C GLU A 38 2.16 0.20 27.91
N GLN A 39 3.44 -0.05 27.56
CA GLN A 39 4.14 0.75 26.55
C GLN A 39 3.45 0.73 25.18
N TYR A 40 2.79 -0.39 24.83
CA TYR A 40 2.11 -0.59 23.55
C TYR A 40 0.64 -0.09 23.56
N ASP A 41 0.07 0.18 24.73
CA ASP A 41 -1.33 0.62 24.83
C ASP A 41 -1.42 2.13 24.56
N LYS A 42 -1.71 2.49 23.32
CA LYS A 42 -1.87 3.88 22.90
C LYS A 42 -3.35 4.23 22.74
N PRO A 43 -3.80 5.40 23.23
CA PRO A 43 -5.17 5.84 23.02
C PRO A 43 -5.43 6.07 21.53
N LEU A 44 -6.62 5.67 21.06
CA LEU A 44 -7.07 5.99 19.70
C LEU A 44 -7.58 7.44 19.69
N SER A 45 -6.98 8.27 18.85
CA SER A 45 -7.36 9.69 18.77
C SER A 45 -8.81 9.85 18.33
N HIS A 46 -9.57 10.70 19.03
CA HIS A 46 -10.93 11.05 18.62
C HIS A 46 -10.94 12.04 17.45
N ALA A 47 -9.81 12.70 17.16
CA ALA A 47 -9.63 13.64 16.05
C ALA A 47 -9.32 12.94 14.72
N ARG A 48 -9.16 11.62 14.70
CA ARG A 48 -8.91 10.81 13.50
C ARG A 48 -9.99 10.96 12.42
N ARG A 49 -9.64 10.81 11.14
CA ARG A 49 -10.57 10.79 10.01
C ARG A 49 -11.41 9.52 9.97
N ASP A 50 -10.79 8.35 10.11
CA ASP A 50 -11.52 7.10 10.19
C ASP A 50 -12.16 6.94 11.58
N LYS A 51 -13.37 7.47 11.76
CA LYS A 51 -14.09 7.42 13.04
C LYS A 51 -14.51 6.01 13.46
N ARG A 52 -14.43 4.99 12.57
CA ARG A 52 -15.03 3.67 12.80
C ARG A 52 -14.58 3.04 14.13
N PRO A 53 -13.28 2.92 14.46
CA PRO A 53 -12.87 2.28 15.71
C PRO A 53 -13.48 2.92 16.95
N VAL A 54 -13.40 4.25 17.05
CA VAL A 54 -13.92 5.00 18.19
C VAL A 54 -15.44 4.88 18.26
N SER A 55 -16.13 5.01 17.12
CA SER A 55 -17.59 4.83 17.06
C SER A 55 -18.07 3.41 17.41
N LEU A 56 -17.19 2.43 17.25
CA LEU A 56 -17.44 1.02 17.57
C LEU A 56 -17.04 0.67 19.01
N GLY A 57 -16.60 1.66 19.81
CA GLY A 57 -16.27 1.51 21.22
C GLY A 57 -14.82 1.10 21.50
N PHE A 58 -13.92 1.19 20.53
CA PHE A 58 -12.49 0.98 20.75
C PHE A 58 -11.83 2.28 21.19
N GLU A 59 -11.27 2.29 22.40
CA GLU A 59 -10.67 3.47 23.02
C GLU A 59 -9.14 3.51 22.86
N SER A 60 -8.51 2.35 22.68
CA SER A 60 -7.06 2.21 22.62
C SER A 60 -6.60 1.04 21.74
N SER A 61 -5.30 0.97 21.43
CA SER A 61 -4.72 -0.16 20.72
C SER A 61 -4.96 -1.50 21.42
N ARG A 62 -4.95 -1.53 22.76
CA ARG A 62 -5.29 -2.73 23.55
C ARG A 62 -6.68 -3.25 23.25
N SER A 63 -7.66 -2.35 23.14
CA SER A 63 -9.06 -2.71 22.96
C SER A 63 -9.34 -3.49 21.65
N LEU A 64 -8.39 -3.49 20.71
CA LEU A 64 -8.48 -4.23 19.44
C LEU A 64 -8.13 -5.72 19.59
N PHE A 65 -7.64 -6.18 20.74
CA PHE A 65 -7.18 -7.55 20.99
C PHE A 65 -7.89 -8.17 22.19
N SER A 66 -8.03 -9.50 22.21
CA SER A 66 -8.39 -10.20 23.44
C SER A 66 -7.23 -10.15 24.44
N ASP A 67 -7.51 -10.31 25.74
CA ASP A 67 -6.44 -10.28 26.77
C ASP A 67 -5.33 -11.29 26.48
N ARG A 68 -5.68 -12.47 25.95
CA ARG A 68 -4.72 -13.50 25.53
C ARG A 68 -3.87 -13.03 24.35
N GLN A 69 -4.48 -12.46 23.32
CA GLN A 69 -3.75 -11.95 22.15
C GLN A 69 -2.81 -10.82 22.56
N TRP A 70 -3.31 -9.88 23.36
CA TRP A 70 -2.55 -8.74 23.87
C TRP A 70 -1.33 -9.19 24.69
N TYR A 71 -1.53 -10.13 25.61
CA TYR A 71 -0.44 -10.71 26.38
C TYR A 71 0.62 -11.36 25.49
N VAL A 72 0.20 -12.20 24.53
CA VAL A 72 1.15 -12.90 23.67
C VAL A 72 1.94 -11.92 22.81
N PHE A 73 1.31 -10.92 22.20
CA PHE A 73 2.01 -9.95 21.37
C PHE A 73 2.93 -9.03 22.17
N SER A 74 2.47 -8.50 23.30
CA SER A 74 3.31 -7.65 24.18
C SER A 74 4.55 -8.41 24.66
N ARG A 75 4.40 -9.67 25.10
CA ARG A 75 5.52 -10.52 25.49
C ARG A 75 6.45 -10.87 24.33
N ALA A 76 5.90 -11.11 23.14
CA ALA A 76 6.70 -11.42 21.96
C ALA A 76 7.57 -10.23 21.53
N PHE A 77 6.99 -9.02 21.46
CA PHE A 77 7.75 -7.82 21.10
C PHE A 77 8.78 -7.45 22.17
N ALA A 78 8.42 -7.49 23.46
CA ALA A 78 9.35 -7.26 24.56
C ALA A 78 10.51 -8.27 24.54
N TRP A 79 10.23 -9.56 24.32
CA TRP A 79 11.27 -10.58 24.20
C TRP A 79 12.22 -10.33 23.02
N ILE A 80 11.71 -9.84 21.88
CA ILE A 80 12.58 -9.48 20.75
C ILE A 80 13.50 -8.31 21.14
N ASP A 81 12.96 -7.31 21.85
CA ASP A 81 13.74 -6.15 22.29
C ASP A 81 14.83 -6.51 23.28
N ASP A 82 14.50 -7.34 24.27
CA ASP A 82 15.40 -7.79 25.33
C ASP A 82 16.42 -8.84 24.85
N SER A 83 16.21 -9.45 23.68
CA SER A 83 17.11 -10.48 23.17
C SER A 83 18.50 -9.94 22.79
N ASP A 84 19.53 -10.77 22.87
CA ASP A 84 20.89 -10.42 22.41
C ASP A 84 21.11 -10.67 20.91
N TYR A 85 20.03 -10.84 20.13
CA TYR A 85 20.13 -11.12 18.71
C TYR A 85 20.64 -9.90 17.91
N PRO A 86 21.33 -10.14 16.78
CA PRO A 86 21.68 -9.07 15.85
C PRO A 86 20.44 -8.26 15.43
N GLN A 87 20.62 -6.97 15.17
CA GLN A 87 19.52 -6.07 14.81
C GLN A 87 18.73 -6.54 13.58
N THR A 88 19.40 -7.15 12.61
CA THR A 88 18.77 -7.75 11.43
C THR A 88 17.85 -8.91 11.80
N THR A 89 18.26 -9.78 12.73
CA THR A 89 17.44 -10.86 13.26
C THR A 89 16.25 -10.32 14.05
N LYS A 90 16.46 -9.31 14.91
CA LYS A 90 15.35 -8.64 15.62
C LYS A 90 14.33 -8.07 14.64
N LEU A 91 14.77 -7.41 13.56
CA LEU A 91 13.90 -6.87 12.53
C LEU A 91 13.08 -7.96 11.82
N LEU A 92 13.70 -9.08 11.45
CA LEU A 92 13.00 -10.21 10.82
C LEU A 92 11.95 -10.83 11.76
N LEU A 93 12.29 -11.01 13.04
CA LEU A 93 11.34 -11.51 14.03
C LEU A 93 10.17 -10.53 14.24
N ARG A 94 10.45 -9.23 14.33
CA ARG A 94 9.43 -8.18 14.41
C ARG A 94 8.50 -8.21 13.18
N LEU A 95 9.06 -8.37 11.98
CA LEU A 95 8.28 -8.49 10.76
C LEU A 95 7.40 -9.75 10.77
N ALA A 96 7.89 -10.87 11.28
CA ALA A 96 7.13 -12.11 11.40
C ALA A 96 5.90 -11.96 12.32
N VAL A 97 6.12 -11.38 13.51
CA VAL A 97 5.07 -11.13 14.50
C VAL A 97 4.09 -10.07 13.98
N SER A 98 4.59 -8.98 13.38
CA SER A 98 3.74 -7.94 12.79
C SER A 98 2.87 -8.47 11.65
N ALA A 99 3.38 -9.39 10.82
CA ALA A 99 2.67 -9.95 9.68
C ALA A 99 1.41 -10.76 10.08
N ILE A 100 1.33 -11.23 11.33
CA ILE A 100 0.19 -12.01 11.81
C ILE A 100 -0.82 -11.20 12.63
N LEU A 101 -0.53 -9.94 12.98
CA LEU A 101 -1.42 -9.07 13.76
C LEU A 101 -2.80 -8.93 13.10
N SER A 102 -2.85 -8.74 11.78
CA SER A 102 -4.12 -8.54 11.04
C SER A 102 -5.03 -9.77 11.07
N SER A 103 -4.49 -10.96 11.34
CA SER A 103 -5.25 -12.21 11.44
C SER A 103 -5.48 -12.66 12.90
N ASN A 104 -5.00 -11.90 13.88
CA ASN A 104 -5.07 -12.24 15.31
C ASN A 104 -5.46 -11.01 16.13
N ASN A 105 -6.70 -10.55 15.95
CA ASN A 105 -7.30 -9.44 16.69
C ASN A 105 -8.83 -9.64 16.76
N LEU A 106 -9.53 -8.79 17.51
CA LEU A 106 -10.99 -8.89 17.72
C LEU A 106 -11.82 -8.49 16.50
N LEU A 107 -11.21 -7.92 15.46
CA LEU A 107 -11.86 -7.50 14.23
C LEU A 107 -11.80 -8.58 13.14
N CYS A 108 -11.31 -9.78 13.46
CA CYS A 108 -11.26 -10.89 12.52
C CYS A 108 -12.60 -11.65 12.47
N GLY A 109 -13.17 -11.78 11.28
CA GLY A 109 -14.44 -12.47 11.06
C GLY A 109 -14.26 -13.92 10.59
N TYR A 110 -15.33 -14.72 10.65
CA TYR A 110 -15.35 -16.06 10.04
C TYR A 110 -15.98 -16.04 8.65
N ALA A 111 -15.18 -16.30 7.61
CA ALA A 111 -15.67 -16.45 6.26
C ALA A 111 -16.26 -17.87 6.08
N ARG A 112 -17.58 -18.00 6.30
CA ARG A 112 -18.31 -19.28 6.27
C ARG A 112 -18.10 -20.04 4.96
N ASP A 113 -18.11 -19.34 3.82
CA ASP A 113 -18.01 -19.95 2.49
C ASP A 113 -16.65 -20.63 2.25
N TYR A 114 -15.61 -20.11 2.89
CA TYR A 114 -14.23 -20.62 2.77
C TYR A 114 -13.77 -21.45 3.97
N GLY A 115 -14.60 -21.57 5.02
CA GLY A 115 -14.27 -22.27 6.25
C GLY A 115 -13.00 -21.74 6.94
N ARG A 116 -12.74 -20.42 6.87
CA ARG A 116 -11.49 -19.82 7.36
C ARG A 116 -11.69 -18.41 7.90
N LEU A 117 -10.70 -17.92 8.64
CA LEU A 117 -10.66 -16.54 9.14
C LEU A 117 -10.54 -15.52 8.00
N SER A 118 -11.30 -14.42 8.12
CA SER A 118 -11.15 -13.18 7.35
C SER A 118 -10.36 -12.17 8.18
N PRO A 119 -9.13 -11.81 7.78
CA PRO A 119 -8.31 -10.85 8.51
C PRO A 119 -8.91 -9.45 8.52
N LEU A 120 -8.53 -8.68 9.53
CA LEU A 120 -8.62 -7.23 9.52
C LEU A 120 -7.95 -6.69 8.25
N PHE A 121 -8.51 -5.60 7.73
CA PHE A 121 -8.14 -4.97 6.46
C PHE A 121 -8.42 -5.78 5.18
N SER A 122 -9.20 -6.86 5.27
CA SER A 122 -9.81 -7.45 4.06
C SER A 122 -10.81 -6.49 3.40
N VAL A 123 -11.33 -5.55 4.18
CA VAL A 123 -11.91 -4.28 3.71
C VAL A 123 -10.96 -3.13 4.05
N ARG A 124 -10.81 -2.08 3.24
CA ARG A 124 -9.82 -0.99 3.48
C ARG A 124 -10.23 -0.11 4.69
N GLY A 125 -10.21 -0.67 5.90
CA GLY A 125 -10.75 -0.03 7.10
C GLY A 125 -10.97 -0.94 8.30
N TYR A 126 -11.23 -0.32 9.45
CA TYR A 126 -11.65 -1.02 10.67
C TYR A 126 -13.13 -1.40 10.58
N SER A 127 -13.43 -2.69 10.67
CA SER A 127 -14.78 -3.23 10.61
C SER A 127 -14.96 -4.32 11.65
N VAL A 128 -16.04 -4.26 12.42
CA VAL A 128 -16.38 -5.28 13.41
C VAL A 128 -17.21 -6.36 12.75
N PRO A 129 -16.76 -7.62 12.74
CA PRO A 129 -17.54 -8.71 12.18
C PRO A 129 -18.71 -9.08 13.11
N PRO A 130 -19.84 -9.60 12.59
CA PRO A 130 -20.93 -10.12 13.42
C PRO A 130 -20.51 -11.29 14.34
N LEU A 131 -19.48 -12.02 13.93
CA LEU A 131 -18.86 -13.08 14.71
C LEU A 131 -17.34 -12.92 14.65
N THR A 132 -16.77 -12.42 15.73
CA THR A 132 -15.32 -12.42 15.96
C THR A 132 -14.83 -13.84 16.15
N VAL A 133 -13.70 -14.17 15.52
CA VAL A 133 -12.99 -15.43 15.70
C VAL A 133 -11.55 -15.20 16.10
N GLU A 134 -11.08 -16.07 16.98
CA GLU A 134 -9.72 -16.05 17.47
C GLU A 134 -8.97 -17.31 16.99
N LEU A 135 -7.79 -17.12 16.40
CA LEU A 135 -6.94 -18.22 15.96
C LEU A 135 -5.98 -18.68 17.06
N ASN A 136 -5.52 -19.93 16.91
CA ASN A 136 -4.27 -20.34 17.53
C ASN A 136 -3.11 -19.89 16.63
N MET A 137 -2.46 -18.78 16.98
CA MET A 137 -1.33 -18.23 16.21
C MET A 137 -0.12 -19.15 16.16
N PHE A 138 0.03 -20.08 17.10
CA PHE A 138 1.12 -21.06 17.14
C PHE A 138 0.78 -22.37 16.44
N HIS A 139 -0.36 -22.44 15.74
CA HIS A 139 -0.72 -23.66 15.03
C HIS A 139 0.33 -23.95 13.93
N PRO A 140 0.91 -25.17 13.89
CA PRO A 140 2.08 -25.43 13.05
C PRO A 140 1.78 -25.56 11.55
N GLY A 141 0.64 -26.18 11.20
CA GLY A 141 0.38 -26.57 9.80
C GLY A 141 -0.86 -25.98 9.12
N PHE A 142 -1.75 -25.29 9.84
CA PHE A 142 -3.07 -24.91 9.32
C PHE A 142 -3.51 -23.55 9.87
N GLY A 143 -4.31 -22.83 9.07
CA GLY A 143 -4.83 -21.51 9.42
C GLY A 143 -4.16 -20.37 8.63
N ARG A 144 -4.86 -19.23 8.55
CA ARG A 144 -4.35 -18.02 7.90
C ARG A 144 -3.76 -17.12 8.97
N GLY A 145 -2.48 -16.73 8.84
CA GLY A 145 -1.82 -15.85 9.80
C GLY A 145 -1.30 -16.56 11.06
N THR A 146 -0.70 -17.74 10.91
CA THR A 146 0.07 -18.39 11.98
C THR A 146 1.53 -17.92 11.95
N LEU A 147 2.20 -17.94 13.10
CA LEU A 147 3.59 -17.55 13.22
C LEU A 147 4.52 -18.44 12.38
N GLU A 148 4.28 -19.75 12.35
CA GLU A 148 5.07 -20.67 11.52
C GLU A 148 4.98 -20.33 10.03
N ALA A 149 3.77 -20.00 9.53
CA ALA A 149 3.60 -19.59 8.13
C ALA A 149 4.33 -18.27 7.83
N ALA A 150 4.28 -17.29 8.74
CA ALA A 150 5.03 -16.04 8.61
C ALA A 150 6.54 -16.28 8.59
N MET A 151 7.06 -17.11 9.52
CA MET A 151 8.48 -17.45 9.58
C MET A 151 8.95 -18.20 8.33
N ARG A 152 8.18 -19.15 7.82
CA ARG A 152 8.48 -19.85 6.55
C ARG A 152 8.53 -18.87 5.37
N ARG A 153 7.60 -17.91 5.30
CA ARG A 153 7.61 -16.87 4.26
C ARG A 153 8.88 -16.02 4.32
N LEU A 154 9.32 -15.63 5.52
CA LEU A 154 10.55 -14.86 5.70
C LEU A 154 11.81 -15.66 5.37
N ALA A 155 11.84 -16.95 5.73
CA ALA A 155 12.94 -17.84 5.36
C ALA A 155 13.12 -17.95 3.83
N ASN A 156 12.01 -17.86 3.08
CA ASN A 156 12.02 -17.90 1.62
C ASN A 156 12.51 -16.59 0.96
N LEU A 157 12.68 -15.48 1.71
CA LEU A 157 13.18 -14.21 1.15
C LEU A 157 14.62 -14.30 0.63
N GLN A 158 15.37 -15.32 1.01
CA GLN A 158 16.73 -15.57 0.54
C GLN A 158 16.78 -16.23 -0.85
N SER A 159 15.63 -16.62 -1.42
CA SER A 159 15.56 -17.26 -2.72
C SER A 159 15.73 -16.24 -3.86
N SER A 160 16.68 -16.48 -4.76
CA SER A 160 16.78 -15.76 -6.04
C SER A 160 15.74 -16.23 -7.07
N LEU A 161 15.15 -17.41 -6.85
CA LEU A 161 14.08 -17.92 -7.69
C LEU A 161 12.77 -17.25 -7.34
N VAL A 162 12.25 -16.45 -8.28
CA VAL A 162 10.90 -15.88 -8.20
C VAL A 162 10.04 -16.46 -9.32
N THR A 163 8.73 -16.57 -9.07
CA THR A 163 7.80 -17.03 -10.09
C THR A 163 7.33 -15.85 -10.92
N ARG A 164 7.67 -15.83 -12.21
CA ARG A 164 7.06 -14.90 -13.17
C ARG A 164 5.88 -15.56 -13.84
N ASN A 165 4.70 -15.02 -13.58
CA ASN A 165 3.46 -15.40 -14.27
C ASN A 165 3.26 -14.52 -15.51
N ARG A 166 2.84 -15.12 -16.62
CA ARG A 166 2.38 -14.40 -17.82
C ARG A 166 1.04 -14.97 -18.27
N ILE A 167 0.21 -14.11 -18.86
CA ILE A 167 -1.03 -14.53 -19.49
C ILE A 167 -0.70 -15.04 -20.90
N ALA A 168 -1.10 -16.27 -21.21
CA ALA A 168 -0.99 -16.87 -22.54
C ALA A 168 -2.37 -17.42 -22.95
N GLY A 169 -3.15 -16.62 -23.68
CA GLY A 169 -4.50 -17.00 -24.08
C GLY A 169 -5.47 -17.07 -22.88
N LYS A 170 -5.96 -18.27 -22.54
CA LYS A 170 -6.86 -18.51 -21.37
C LYS A 170 -6.13 -19.05 -20.14
N SER A 171 -4.80 -19.17 -20.20
CA SER A 171 -4.02 -19.81 -19.15
C SER A 171 -2.96 -18.86 -18.62
N THR A 172 -2.79 -18.87 -17.30
CA THR A 172 -1.61 -18.29 -16.66
C THR A 172 -0.47 -19.28 -16.78
N VAL A 173 0.56 -18.92 -17.53
CA VAL A 173 1.78 -19.72 -17.66
C VAL A 173 2.84 -19.07 -16.78
N GLY A 174 3.27 -19.78 -15.76
CA GLY A 174 4.32 -19.35 -14.84
C GLY A 174 5.59 -20.14 -15.00
N GLY A 175 6.72 -19.52 -14.71
CA GLY A 175 8.00 -20.22 -14.61
C GLY A 175 8.91 -19.54 -13.59
N PRO A 176 9.83 -20.30 -12.96
CA PRO A 176 10.86 -19.70 -12.15
C PRO A 176 11.75 -18.85 -13.07
N ILE A 177 11.99 -17.61 -12.65
CA ILE A 177 13.05 -16.78 -13.18
C ILE A 177 14.07 -16.59 -12.06
N ASP A 178 15.34 -16.62 -12.44
CA ASP A 178 16.41 -16.29 -11.51
C ASP A 178 16.58 -14.77 -11.53
N LEU A 179 16.25 -14.14 -10.40
CA LEU A 179 16.54 -12.74 -10.13
C LEU A 179 17.69 -12.71 -9.12
N PRO A 180 18.94 -12.52 -9.57
CA PRO A 180 20.10 -12.58 -8.69
C PRO A 180 19.97 -11.53 -7.59
N VAL A 181 19.88 -12.00 -6.34
CA VAL A 181 19.86 -11.15 -5.16
C VAL A 181 21.31 -10.81 -4.83
N SER A 182 21.74 -9.60 -5.19
CA SER A 182 23.06 -9.09 -4.77
C SER A 182 22.89 -8.23 -3.52
N PRO A 183 23.66 -8.48 -2.44
CA PRO A 183 23.66 -7.60 -1.28
C PRO A 183 24.03 -6.18 -1.73
N THR A 184 23.04 -5.30 -1.76
CA THR A 184 23.25 -3.89 -2.08
C THR A 184 23.12 -3.10 -0.78
N ALA A 185 24.01 -2.12 -0.59
CA ALA A 185 23.86 -1.18 0.51
C ALA A 185 22.53 -0.44 0.34
N LEU A 186 21.60 -0.67 1.28
CA LEU A 186 20.28 -0.07 1.27
C LEU A 186 20.25 1.06 2.31
N ASN A 187 19.87 2.26 1.88
CA ASN A 187 19.59 3.36 2.79
C ASN A 187 18.07 3.47 2.98
N ILE A 188 17.58 3.15 4.18
CA ILE A 188 16.17 3.28 4.55
C ILE A 188 16.04 4.46 5.51
N VAL A 189 15.20 5.42 5.16
CA VAL A 189 14.96 6.63 5.97
C VAL A 189 13.47 6.73 6.26
N CYS A 190 13.12 6.93 7.53
CA CYS A 190 11.76 7.32 7.94
C CYS A 190 11.73 8.85 8.09
N ALA A 191 11.35 9.55 7.03
CA ALA A 191 11.26 11.02 6.99
C ALA A 191 10.18 11.46 6.00
N SER A 192 9.78 12.72 6.06
CA SER A 192 8.92 13.34 5.05
C SER A 192 9.61 13.30 3.70
N ALA A 193 8.87 13.04 2.63
CA ALA A 193 9.40 13.19 1.27
C ALA A 193 9.70 14.65 0.91
N GLU A 194 9.16 15.60 1.69
CA GLU A 194 9.50 17.04 1.64
C GLU A 194 10.83 17.34 2.35
N ASP A 195 11.39 16.41 3.11
CA ASP A 195 12.67 16.61 3.79
C ASP A 195 13.84 16.39 2.81
N PRO A 196 14.66 17.43 2.53
CA PRO A 196 15.84 17.31 1.69
C PRO A 196 16.93 16.41 2.29
N GLY A 197 16.83 16.04 3.57
CA GLY A 197 17.74 15.16 4.28
C GLY A 197 19.14 15.77 4.48
N PRO A 198 20.05 15.05 5.16
CA PRO A 198 21.44 15.49 5.30
C PRO A 198 22.10 15.56 3.92
N GLN A 199 22.66 16.72 3.59
CA GLN A 199 22.98 17.19 2.24
C GLN A 199 23.79 16.22 1.36
N GLY A 200 23.36 16.12 0.10
CA GLY A 200 24.11 15.59 -1.05
C GLY A 200 23.17 15.28 -2.23
N HIS A 201 23.59 15.58 -3.47
CA HIS A 201 22.94 15.03 -4.66
C HIS A 201 23.08 13.49 -4.56
N LEU A 202 21.97 12.77 -4.35
CA LEU A 202 22.01 11.30 -4.25
C LEU A 202 22.36 10.62 -5.58
N GLU A 203 22.65 11.38 -6.65
CA GLU A 203 22.97 10.92 -8.00
C GLU A 203 22.12 9.72 -8.44
N ALA A 204 20.87 9.69 -7.99
CA ALA A 204 19.98 8.58 -8.27
C ALA A 204 19.66 8.60 -9.77
N SER A 205 19.65 7.40 -10.36
CA SER A 205 19.46 7.22 -11.81
C SER A 205 18.01 6.94 -12.20
N ILE A 206 17.12 6.84 -11.21
CA ILE A 206 15.67 6.79 -11.35
C ILE A 206 15.01 7.15 -10.01
N CYS A 207 13.86 7.81 -10.04
CA CYS A 207 12.92 7.82 -8.93
C CYS A 207 11.70 7.00 -9.34
N VAL A 208 11.31 6.05 -8.51
CA VAL A 208 10.02 5.35 -8.61
C VAL A 208 9.26 5.63 -7.32
N THR A 209 8.07 6.19 -7.41
CA THR A 209 7.26 6.58 -6.26
C THR A 209 5.79 6.28 -6.50
N ASP A 210 5.04 6.12 -5.41
CA ASP A 210 3.59 5.90 -5.43
C ASP A 210 2.94 7.01 -4.59
N PRO A 211 2.61 8.17 -5.18
CA PRO A 211 2.08 9.31 -4.44
C PRO A 211 0.70 8.98 -3.86
N PRO A 212 0.26 9.69 -2.81
CA PRO A 212 -1.07 9.50 -2.26
C PRO A 212 -2.14 9.76 -3.33
N TYR A 213 -3.10 8.86 -3.40
CA TYR A 213 -4.23 8.94 -4.31
C TYR A 213 -5.23 9.96 -3.79
N PHE A 214 -5.95 10.63 -4.69
CA PHE A 214 -7.00 11.57 -4.31
C PHE A 214 -8.20 10.90 -3.61
N ASP A 215 -8.26 9.56 -3.63
CA ASP A 215 -9.27 8.78 -2.95
C ASP A 215 -8.97 8.68 -1.44
N TYR A 216 -9.98 8.97 -0.62
CA TYR A 216 -9.90 9.17 0.83
C TYR A 216 -9.64 7.89 1.65
N ILE A 217 -8.44 7.30 1.54
CA ILE A 217 -7.99 6.23 2.44
C ILE A 217 -6.93 6.78 3.40
N ALA A 218 -7.29 6.87 4.68
CA ALA A 218 -6.40 7.32 5.75
C ALA A 218 -5.36 6.25 6.15
N TYR A 219 -4.48 5.85 5.23
CA TYR A 219 -3.46 4.81 5.47
C TYR A 219 -2.57 5.11 6.68
N SER A 220 -2.30 6.38 6.96
CA SER A 220 -1.57 6.82 8.16
C SER A 220 -2.24 6.34 9.45
N GLU A 221 -3.56 6.44 9.54
CA GLU A 221 -4.37 6.00 10.70
C GLU A 221 -4.57 4.48 10.71
N LEU A 222 -4.73 3.86 9.53
CA LEU A 222 -4.81 2.39 9.46
C LEU A 222 -3.48 1.75 9.90
N SER A 223 -2.35 2.38 9.58
CA SER A 223 -1.02 1.89 9.94
C SER A 223 -0.72 1.98 11.44
N GLU A 224 -1.47 2.79 12.22
CA GLU A 224 -1.33 2.87 13.69
C GLU A 224 -1.42 1.49 14.33
N PHE A 225 -2.33 0.64 13.85
CA PHE A 225 -2.50 -0.74 14.29
C PHE A 225 -1.18 -1.55 14.32
N PHE A 226 -0.29 -1.28 13.36
CA PHE A 226 1.03 -1.92 13.27
C PHE A 226 2.11 -1.11 13.97
N ARG A 227 2.08 0.23 13.82
CA ARG A 227 3.13 1.12 14.32
C ARG A 227 3.26 1.14 15.83
N VAL A 228 2.17 0.94 16.58
CA VAL A 228 2.21 0.94 18.06
C VAL A 228 3.16 -0.11 18.65
N TRP A 229 3.48 -1.16 17.89
CA TRP A 229 4.41 -2.22 18.31
C TRP A 229 5.88 -1.94 17.97
N LEU A 230 6.16 -0.84 17.27
CA LEU A 230 7.51 -0.45 16.86
C LEU A 230 8.19 0.40 17.95
N PRO A 231 9.52 0.35 18.09
CA PRO A 231 10.25 1.18 19.05
C PRO A 231 10.06 2.67 18.80
N ASN A 232 9.93 3.06 17.53
CA ASN A 232 9.55 4.41 17.13
C ASN A 232 8.24 4.33 16.33
N PRO A 233 7.09 4.59 16.97
CA PRO A 233 5.80 4.52 16.32
C PRO A 233 5.52 5.74 15.45
N GLU A 234 6.28 6.84 15.57
CA GLU A 234 5.98 8.10 14.90
C GLU A 234 6.20 8.04 13.38
N LEU A 235 5.41 8.84 12.65
CA LEU A 235 5.60 9.02 11.21
C LEU A 235 6.79 9.94 10.94
N GLY A 236 7.42 9.76 9.78
CA GLY A 236 8.51 10.64 9.33
C GLY A 236 8.08 12.06 8.99
N GLY A 237 6.77 12.35 8.96
CA GLY A 237 6.21 13.66 8.63
C GLY A 237 4.69 13.64 8.62
N VAL A 238 4.08 14.75 8.22
CA VAL A 238 2.63 14.87 8.09
C VAL A 238 2.18 14.25 6.76
N PRO A 239 1.30 13.22 6.78
CA PRO A 239 0.78 12.62 5.56
C PRO A 239 0.19 13.67 4.62
N LEU A 240 0.51 13.55 3.33
CA LEU A 240 -0.19 14.28 2.29
C LEU A 240 -1.50 13.54 2.03
N LEU A 241 -2.61 14.18 2.40
CA LEU A 241 -3.95 13.64 2.22
C LEU A 241 -4.81 14.75 1.61
N PRO A 242 -5.66 14.46 0.62
CA PRO A 242 -6.69 15.40 0.20
C PRO A 242 -7.55 15.72 1.43
N GLU A 243 -7.65 16.98 1.85
CA GLU A 243 -8.60 17.34 2.89
C GLU A 243 -10.02 17.36 2.28
N GLU A 244 -11.03 16.96 3.04
CA GLU A 244 -12.44 16.96 2.58
C GLU A 244 -12.94 18.36 2.19
N THR A 245 -12.21 19.40 2.61
CA THR A 245 -12.59 20.82 2.49
C THR A 245 -11.55 21.69 1.79
N GLU A 246 -10.36 21.17 1.44
CA GLU A 246 -9.36 21.94 0.69
C GLU A 246 -9.38 21.57 -0.80
N ASP A 247 -9.43 22.63 -1.59
CA ASP A 247 -9.14 22.74 -3.01
C ASP A 247 -7.86 21.97 -3.40
N GLY A 248 -7.83 21.43 -4.63
CA GLY A 248 -6.68 20.70 -5.17
C GLY A 248 -5.34 21.44 -5.08
N GLU A 249 -5.36 22.76 -4.82
CA GLU A 249 -4.22 23.66 -4.66
C GLU A 249 -3.28 23.28 -3.50
N THR A 250 -3.78 22.91 -2.31
CA THR A 250 -2.89 22.48 -1.21
C THR A 250 -2.19 21.16 -1.56
N PHE A 251 -2.94 20.22 -2.15
CA PHE A 251 -2.41 18.93 -2.55
C PHE A 251 -1.33 19.09 -3.63
N SER A 252 -1.62 19.85 -4.70
CA SER A 252 -0.69 20.10 -5.80
C SER A 252 0.56 20.83 -5.32
N THR A 253 0.42 21.82 -4.44
CA THR A 253 1.53 22.58 -3.85
C THR A 253 2.47 21.68 -3.04
N ARG A 254 1.93 20.83 -2.15
CA ARG A 254 2.74 19.92 -1.34
C ARG A 254 3.40 18.82 -2.17
N LEU A 255 2.67 18.27 -3.15
CA LEU A 255 3.25 17.31 -4.08
C LEU A 255 4.38 17.93 -4.91
N ALA A 256 4.23 19.18 -5.37
CA ALA A 256 5.29 19.93 -6.04
C ALA A 256 6.51 20.12 -5.15
N ALA A 257 6.34 20.38 -3.85
CA ALA A 257 7.45 20.48 -2.90
C ALA A 257 8.24 19.16 -2.83
N VAL A 258 7.55 18.02 -2.78
CA VAL A 258 8.17 16.68 -2.81
C VAL A 258 8.94 16.46 -4.12
N PHE A 259 8.35 16.80 -5.27
CA PHE A 259 9.02 16.65 -6.56
C PHE A 259 10.23 17.58 -6.69
N LYS A 260 10.16 18.83 -6.23
CA LYS A 260 11.30 19.77 -6.20
C LYS A 260 12.45 19.18 -5.38
N VAL A 261 12.19 18.66 -4.18
CA VAL A 261 13.20 17.97 -3.34
C VAL A 261 13.76 16.74 -4.06
N THR A 262 12.90 15.92 -4.66
CA THR A 262 13.30 14.72 -5.40
C THR A 262 14.22 15.07 -6.58
N LEU A 263 13.90 16.10 -7.35
CA LEU A 263 14.71 16.55 -8.49
C LEU A 263 16.12 16.96 -8.08
N THR A 264 16.31 17.55 -6.89
CA THR A 264 17.67 17.86 -6.38
C THR A 264 18.51 16.60 -6.09
N ARG A 265 17.88 15.44 -5.93
CA ARG A 265 18.56 14.17 -5.59
C ARG A 265 18.84 13.30 -6.81
N LEU A 266 18.27 13.64 -7.96
CA LEU A 266 18.41 12.88 -9.21
C LEU A 266 19.53 13.42 -10.09
N LYS A 267 20.16 12.54 -10.89
CA LYS A 267 21.01 12.99 -12.02
C LYS A 267 20.15 13.77 -13.02
N THR A 268 20.72 14.79 -13.65
CA THR A 268 20.03 15.58 -14.69
C THR A 268 19.46 14.67 -15.80
N GLY A 269 18.21 14.90 -16.19
CA GLY A 269 17.50 14.12 -17.22
C GLY A 269 16.91 12.79 -16.76
N THR A 270 17.13 12.40 -15.49
CA THR A 270 16.55 11.20 -14.90
C THR A 270 15.03 11.33 -14.74
N PRO A 271 14.26 10.27 -15.06
CA PRO A 271 12.82 10.31 -14.86
C PRO A 271 12.40 10.14 -13.39
N ILE A 272 11.29 10.79 -13.06
CA ILE A 272 10.42 10.40 -11.95
C ILE A 272 9.29 9.56 -12.56
N VAL A 273 9.11 8.36 -12.02
CA VAL A 273 8.09 7.41 -12.45
C VAL A 273 7.13 7.19 -11.30
N PHE A 274 5.83 7.29 -11.55
CA PHE A 274 4.83 6.98 -10.55
C PHE A 274 3.60 6.30 -11.11
N THR A 275 2.93 5.53 -10.27
CA THR A 275 1.60 4.95 -10.53
C THR A 275 0.52 5.89 -10.00
N TYR A 276 -0.58 6.00 -10.74
CA TYR A 276 -1.73 6.77 -10.30
C TYR A 276 -3.00 6.31 -11.01
N HIS A 277 -4.13 6.41 -10.32
CA HIS A 277 -5.45 6.26 -10.91
C HIS A 277 -6.44 7.18 -10.19
N SER A 278 -7.41 7.69 -10.94
CA SER A 278 -8.61 8.29 -10.34
C SER A 278 -9.65 8.47 -11.44
N ARG A 279 -10.91 8.16 -11.14
CA ARG A 279 -12.03 8.50 -12.04
C ARG A 279 -12.33 9.99 -12.06
N HIS A 280 -11.79 10.75 -11.10
CA HIS A 280 -12.04 12.17 -10.95
C HIS A 280 -11.01 12.98 -11.73
N ALA A 281 -11.46 13.85 -12.63
CA ALA A 281 -10.57 14.66 -13.46
C ALA A 281 -9.76 15.65 -12.62
N GLU A 282 -10.34 16.19 -11.55
CA GLU A 282 -9.71 17.13 -10.62
C GLU A 282 -8.47 16.52 -9.94
N ALA A 283 -8.50 15.21 -9.68
CA ALA A 283 -7.37 14.48 -9.13
C ALA A 283 -6.17 14.48 -10.09
N TRP A 284 -6.40 14.36 -11.39
CA TRP A 284 -5.36 14.43 -12.42
C TRP A 284 -4.90 15.86 -12.68
N ASP A 285 -5.81 16.84 -12.56
CA ASP A 285 -5.47 18.25 -12.69
C ASP A 285 -4.50 18.68 -11.58
N ALA A 286 -4.71 18.25 -10.33
CA ALA A 286 -3.81 18.52 -9.21
C ALA A 286 -2.40 17.89 -9.41
N ILE A 287 -2.31 16.68 -9.97
CA ILE A 287 -1.02 16.09 -10.39
C ILE A 287 -0.37 16.95 -11.46
N GLY A 288 -1.17 17.39 -12.44
CA GLY A 288 -0.70 18.26 -13.51
C GLY A 288 -0.10 19.56 -12.98
N GLU A 289 -0.84 20.29 -12.14
CA GLU A 289 -0.38 21.53 -11.51
C GLU A 289 0.96 21.33 -10.79
N ALA A 290 1.09 20.24 -10.02
CA ALA A 290 2.34 19.91 -9.33
C ALA A 290 3.52 19.70 -10.30
N LEU A 291 3.27 19.08 -11.47
CA LEU A 291 4.27 18.87 -12.51
C LEU A 291 4.67 20.19 -13.20
N ASP A 292 3.71 21.08 -13.45
CA ASP A 292 3.99 22.39 -14.06
C ASP A 292 4.84 23.26 -13.16
N ASP A 293 4.55 23.23 -11.87
CA ASP A 293 5.30 23.90 -10.80
C ASP A 293 6.77 23.44 -10.71
N CYS A 294 7.02 22.21 -11.13
CA CYS A 294 8.34 21.60 -11.20
C CYS A 294 8.98 21.70 -12.60
N GLN A 295 8.31 22.38 -13.54
CA GLN A 295 8.68 22.45 -14.96
C GLN A 295 8.94 21.06 -15.58
N MET A 296 8.09 20.08 -15.25
CA MET A 296 8.20 18.72 -15.74
C MET A 296 7.26 18.47 -16.92
N VAL A 297 7.60 17.49 -17.75
CA VAL A 297 6.75 17.00 -18.84
C VAL A 297 6.62 15.49 -18.79
N ILE A 298 5.48 15.01 -19.27
CA ILE A 298 5.20 13.58 -19.38
C ILE A 298 5.78 13.08 -20.70
N THR A 299 6.53 11.99 -20.62
CA THR A 299 7.31 11.42 -21.73
C THR A 299 6.93 9.98 -22.03
N ALA A 300 6.14 9.36 -21.16
CA ALA A 300 5.45 8.11 -21.43
C ALA A 300 4.29 7.92 -20.46
N LEU A 301 3.26 7.21 -20.92
CA LEU A 301 2.15 6.72 -20.12
C LEU A 301 1.95 5.24 -20.45
N TRP A 302 1.84 4.38 -19.43
CA TRP A 302 1.54 2.97 -19.62
C TRP A 302 0.40 2.53 -18.70
N PRO A 303 -0.76 2.14 -19.25
CA PRO A 303 -1.83 1.57 -18.45
C PRO A 303 -1.41 0.17 -17.98
N VAL A 304 -1.63 -0.11 -16.70
CA VAL A 304 -1.29 -1.38 -16.05
C VAL A 304 -2.51 -1.85 -15.26
N VAL A 305 -2.91 -3.10 -15.47
CA VAL A 305 -3.97 -3.72 -14.67
C VAL A 305 -3.41 -4.01 -13.27
N ALA A 306 -3.87 -3.27 -12.27
CA ALA A 306 -3.36 -3.36 -10.91
C ALA A 306 -4.19 -4.30 -10.04
N ASP A 307 -5.52 -4.23 -10.15
CA ASP A 307 -6.48 -4.96 -9.30
C ASP A 307 -7.47 -5.83 -10.13
N PRO A 308 -7.00 -6.78 -10.97
CA PRO A 308 -7.93 -7.64 -11.70
C PRO A 308 -8.68 -8.55 -10.72
N GLU A 309 -10.01 -8.42 -10.67
CA GLU A 309 -10.92 -9.33 -9.93
C GLU A 309 -10.68 -9.43 -8.40
N MET A 310 -10.33 -8.32 -7.72
CA MET A 310 -10.18 -8.27 -6.25
C MET A 310 -11.52 -8.29 -5.49
N GLY A 311 -12.34 -9.33 -5.68
CA GLY A 311 -13.48 -9.68 -4.82
C GLY A 311 -14.38 -8.50 -4.39
N HIS A 312 -14.62 -8.33 -3.08
CA HIS A 312 -15.51 -7.32 -2.51
C HIS A 312 -15.13 -5.83 -2.80
N HIS A 313 -14.06 -5.57 -3.56
CA HIS A 313 -13.59 -4.22 -3.93
C HIS A 313 -13.88 -3.85 -5.39
N SER A 314 -14.38 -4.76 -6.21
CA SER A 314 -14.89 -4.44 -7.56
C SER A 314 -16.32 -3.89 -7.44
N GLY A 315 -16.42 -2.61 -7.06
CA GLY A 315 -17.67 -1.86 -7.06
C GLY A 315 -17.86 -1.08 -8.35
N GLU A 316 -19.10 -0.78 -8.71
CA GLU A 316 -19.41 0.13 -9.81
C GLU A 316 -18.74 1.50 -9.53
N GLY A 317 -17.89 1.95 -10.45
CA GLY A 317 -17.16 3.22 -10.31
C GLY A 317 -15.72 3.12 -9.79
N ASN A 318 -15.20 1.93 -9.47
CA ASN A 318 -13.78 1.78 -9.09
C ASN A 318 -12.87 1.59 -10.32
N CYS A 319 -11.69 2.20 -10.28
CA CYS A 319 -10.63 1.90 -11.24
C CYS A 319 -9.99 0.53 -10.93
N GLU A 320 -9.82 -0.29 -11.96
CA GLU A 320 -9.06 -1.54 -11.94
C GLU A 320 -7.67 -1.36 -12.59
N TRP A 321 -7.52 -0.27 -13.34
CA TRP A 321 -6.30 0.11 -14.04
C TRP A 321 -5.60 1.31 -13.40
N ASP A 322 -4.29 1.17 -13.26
CA ASP A 322 -3.38 2.25 -12.95
C ASP A 322 -2.73 2.76 -14.24
N VAL A 323 -2.28 4.01 -14.23
CA VAL A 323 -1.41 4.54 -15.27
C VAL A 323 -0.04 4.79 -14.66
N VAL A 324 0.98 4.13 -15.22
CA VAL A 324 2.37 4.46 -14.95
C VAL A 324 2.71 5.73 -15.74
N VAL A 325 3.03 6.79 -15.03
CA VAL A 325 3.39 8.10 -15.56
C VAL A 325 4.89 8.29 -15.49
N VAL A 326 5.52 8.60 -16.62
CA VAL A 326 6.96 8.93 -16.68
C VAL A 326 7.15 10.40 -16.96
N CYS A 327 7.66 11.11 -15.96
CA CYS A 327 7.93 12.54 -16.03
C CYS A 327 9.43 12.80 -16.08
N ARG A 328 9.83 13.83 -16.84
CA ARG A 328 11.20 14.34 -16.89
C ARG A 328 11.19 15.85 -16.74
N ALA A 329 12.25 16.39 -16.13
CA ALA A 329 12.47 17.83 -16.14
C ALA A 329 12.54 18.34 -17.59
N ARG A 330 11.91 19.49 -17.86
CA ARG A 330 11.89 20.10 -19.18
C ARG A 330 13.31 20.56 -19.55
N THR A 331 13.78 20.10 -20.70
CA THR A 331 15.03 20.56 -21.31
C THR A 331 14.81 20.92 -22.77
N PRO A 332 15.56 21.85 -23.38
CA PRO A 332 15.41 22.22 -24.79
C PRO A 332 15.53 21.04 -25.76
N SER A 333 16.31 20.01 -25.41
CA SER A 333 16.52 18.81 -26.21
C SER A 333 15.47 17.72 -26.01
N LEU A 334 14.54 17.89 -25.07
CA LEU A 334 13.53 16.88 -24.78
C LEU A 334 12.39 17.01 -25.78
N VAL A 335 12.23 15.99 -26.62
CA VAL A 335 11.10 15.90 -27.54
C VAL A 335 9.94 15.22 -26.80
N PRO A 336 8.82 15.93 -26.57
CA PRO A 336 7.66 15.33 -25.94
C PRO A 336 7.04 14.32 -26.91
N THR A 337 6.72 13.14 -26.42
CA THR A 337 5.98 12.14 -27.19
C THR A 337 4.49 12.49 -27.14
N VAL A 338 3.83 12.48 -28.29
CA VAL A 338 2.36 12.53 -28.34
C VAL A 338 1.84 11.27 -27.64
N PRO A 339 1.05 11.39 -26.56
CA PRO A 339 0.53 10.23 -25.88
C PRO A 339 -0.47 9.49 -26.80
N PRO A 340 -0.62 8.17 -26.64
CA PRO A 340 -1.59 7.38 -27.40
C PRO A 340 -3.03 7.86 -27.15
N THR A 341 -4.00 7.34 -27.90
CA THR A 341 -5.42 7.62 -27.63
C THR A 341 -6.04 6.52 -26.77
N LEU A 342 -7.17 6.83 -26.12
CA LEU A 342 -7.93 5.84 -25.38
C LEU A 342 -8.38 4.68 -26.28
N GLU A 343 -8.71 4.94 -27.55
CA GLU A 343 -9.06 3.91 -28.53
C GLU A 343 -7.88 2.98 -28.79
N ALA A 344 -6.66 3.51 -28.91
CA ALA A 344 -5.47 2.70 -29.11
C ALA A 344 -5.21 1.77 -27.90
N TRP A 345 -5.38 2.29 -26.67
CA TRP A 345 -5.29 1.47 -25.46
C TRP A 345 -6.41 0.44 -25.35
N SER A 346 -7.64 0.82 -25.69
CA SER A 346 -8.80 -0.08 -25.68
C SER A 346 -8.63 -1.22 -26.67
N GLN A 347 -8.18 -0.92 -27.90
CA GLN A 347 -7.90 -1.92 -28.92
C GLN A 347 -6.80 -2.89 -28.45
N LEU A 348 -5.72 -2.38 -27.85
CA LEU A 348 -4.66 -3.23 -27.30
C LEU A 348 -5.18 -4.11 -26.15
N ALA A 349 -5.93 -3.55 -25.21
CA ALA A 349 -6.54 -4.29 -24.11
C ALA A 349 -7.44 -5.43 -24.64
N GLU A 350 -8.27 -5.14 -25.65
CA GLU A 350 -9.11 -6.14 -26.33
C GLU A 350 -8.29 -7.26 -26.96
N THR A 351 -7.18 -6.94 -27.64
CA THR A 351 -6.29 -7.99 -28.20
C THR A 351 -5.74 -8.94 -27.13
N HIS A 352 -5.56 -8.43 -25.91
CA HIS A 352 -5.12 -9.17 -24.74
C HIS A 352 -6.26 -9.70 -23.87
N ARG A 353 -7.53 -9.53 -24.28
CA ARG A 353 -8.75 -9.93 -23.55
C ARG A 353 -8.86 -9.30 -22.17
N LEU A 354 -8.32 -8.10 -22.01
CA LEU A 354 -8.50 -7.28 -20.84
C LEU A 354 -9.71 -6.37 -21.04
N ARG A 355 -10.40 -6.01 -19.96
CA ARG A 355 -11.55 -5.11 -19.98
C ARG A 355 -11.14 -3.76 -19.40
N ILE A 356 -11.57 -2.69 -20.04
CA ILE A 356 -11.53 -1.33 -19.50
C ILE A 356 -12.96 -0.97 -19.14
N ASN A 357 -13.22 -0.66 -17.87
CA ASN A 357 -14.53 -0.22 -17.41
C ASN A 357 -14.68 1.32 -17.59
N ALA A 358 -15.84 1.89 -17.25
CA ALA A 358 -16.07 3.32 -17.42
C ALA A 358 -15.14 4.19 -16.55
N ALA A 359 -14.91 3.81 -15.29
CA ALA A 359 -14.01 4.54 -14.39
C ALA A 359 -12.55 4.45 -14.84
N ASP A 360 -12.15 3.31 -15.43
CA ASP A 360 -10.83 3.17 -16.05
C ASP A 360 -10.68 4.11 -17.25
N ALA A 361 -11.70 4.17 -18.11
CA ALA A 361 -11.72 5.05 -19.28
C ALA A 361 -11.63 6.53 -18.88
N ASP A 362 -12.39 6.96 -17.87
CA ASP A 362 -12.35 8.32 -17.34
C ASP A 362 -10.97 8.68 -16.79
N SER A 363 -10.37 7.76 -16.03
CA SER A 363 -9.00 7.89 -15.48
C SER A 363 -7.94 7.98 -16.59
N MET A 364 -8.02 7.08 -17.58
CA MET A 364 -7.10 7.05 -18.71
C MET A 364 -7.20 8.33 -19.57
N GLU A 365 -8.42 8.78 -19.90
CA GLU A 365 -8.59 10.01 -20.70
C GLU A 365 -8.07 11.24 -19.94
N SER A 366 -8.26 11.30 -18.62
CA SER A 366 -7.72 12.37 -17.77
C SER A 366 -6.18 12.37 -17.78
N ALA A 367 -5.55 11.20 -17.69
CA ALA A 367 -4.10 11.06 -17.80
C ALA A 367 -3.58 11.50 -19.19
N LEU A 368 -4.28 11.11 -20.26
CA LEU A 368 -3.96 11.51 -21.63
C LEU A 368 -4.09 13.02 -21.82
N ARG A 369 -5.17 13.64 -21.31
CA ARG A 369 -5.39 15.09 -21.31
C ARG A 369 -4.26 15.83 -20.58
N MET A 370 -3.92 15.36 -19.38
CA MET A 370 -2.82 15.91 -18.58
C MET A 370 -1.49 15.88 -19.35
N ALA A 371 -1.19 14.78 -20.05
CA ALA A 371 0.01 14.67 -20.88
C ALA A 371 -0.03 15.60 -22.11
N ARG A 372 -1.15 15.64 -22.84
CA ARG A 372 -1.34 16.49 -24.03
C ARG A 372 -1.07 17.97 -23.71
N ASN A 373 -1.63 18.49 -22.62
CA ASN A 373 -1.45 19.89 -22.22
C ASN A 373 0.03 20.29 -22.04
N ARG A 374 0.89 19.34 -21.66
CA ARG A 374 2.32 19.57 -21.44
C ARG A 374 3.19 19.30 -22.67
N THR A 375 2.64 18.64 -23.68
CA THR A 375 3.25 18.44 -25.00
C THR A 375 3.09 19.67 -25.90
N TYR A 376 1.92 20.32 -25.91
CA TYR A 376 1.63 21.45 -26.82
C TYR A 376 2.23 22.80 -26.38
N LEU A 377 2.56 22.98 -25.11
CA LEU A 377 3.36 24.13 -24.64
C LEU A 377 4.78 24.16 -25.25
N LEU A 378 5.22 23.09 -25.93
CA LEU A 378 6.52 23.03 -26.60
C LEU A 378 6.47 23.46 -28.07
N SER A 379 5.31 23.32 -28.75
CA SER A 379 5.15 23.76 -30.14
C SER A 379 5.03 25.28 -30.26
N ASP A 380 4.34 25.93 -29.33
CA ASP A 380 4.06 27.37 -29.41
C ASP A 380 5.31 28.21 -29.10
N VAL A 381 6.13 27.78 -28.13
CA VAL A 381 7.41 28.44 -27.79
C VAL A 381 8.47 28.25 -28.90
N GLN A 382 8.44 27.13 -29.63
CA GLN A 382 9.31 26.94 -30.80
C GLN A 382 8.83 27.75 -32.01
N CYS A 383 7.52 27.92 -32.18
CA CYS A 383 6.95 28.75 -33.25
C CYS A 383 7.31 30.24 -33.05
N GLU A 384 7.20 30.76 -31.82
CA GLU A 384 7.57 32.14 -31.49
C GLU A 384 9.09 32.40 -31.64
N ARG A 385 9.94 31.43 -31.25
CA ARG A 385 11.40 31.56 -31.45
C ARG A 385 11.81 31.53 -32.92
N ASN A 386 11.15 30.74 -33.75
CA ASN A 386 11.43 30.69 -35.18
C ASN A 386 10.93 31.95 -35.91
N GLN A 387 9.77 32.50 -35.50
CA GLN A 387 9.28 33.79 -36.04
C GLN A 387 10.16 34.98 -35.62
N GLY A 388 10.74 34.96 -34.42
CA GLY A 388 11.69 35.99 -33.97
C GLY A 388 13.05 35.94 -34.67
N LEU A 389 13.48 34.78 -35.17
CA LEU A 389 14.73 34.63 -35.93
C LEU A 389 14.57 35.03 -37.41
N GLU A 390 13.38 34.88 -37.99
CA GLU A 390 13.11 35.33 -39.37
C GLU A 390 12.92 36.85 -39.48
N GLN A 391 12.42 37.52 -38.43
CA GLN A 391 12.28 38.98 -38.41
C GLN A 391 13.56 39.75 -38.08
N GLY A 392 14.64 39.05 -37.67
CA GLY A 392 15.95 39.66 -37.37
C GLY A 392 16.94 39.73 -38.53
N ASN A 393 16.56 39.24 -39.72
CA ASN A 393 17.43 39.14 -40.90
C ASN A 393 16.84 39.81 -42.15
N SER A 394 15.93 40.78 -41.98
CA SER A 394 15.36 41.59 -43.06
C SER A 394 15.90 43.02 -43.05
#